data_AF-A0A8T0MUL6-F1
#
_entry.id   AF-A0A8T0MUL6-F1
#
_cell.length_a   1.000
_cell.length_b   1.000
_cell.length_c   1.000
_cell.angle_alpha   90.00
_cell.angle_beta   90.00
_cell.angle_gamma   90.00
#
_symmetry.space_group_name_H-M   'P 1'
#
loop_
_entity.id
_entity.type
_entity.pdbx_description
1 polymer ?
#
loop_
_entity_poly.entity_id
_entity_poly.type
_entity_poly.pdbx_seq_one_letter_code
_entity_poly.pdbx_strand_id
1 'polypeptide(L)'
;MVRKAKVEFDEQPPDNFDPKNPYGDPVAMLEYREHLVREKWIQIETAKIIRERLRWCYRIEGVNHHQKCRHLVDQYLEATPALLLRLRVLLFLDWRGDLILPSN
;
A
#
# COMPACT_ATOMS: atom_id res chain seq x y z
N MET A 1 -9.67 32.16 -7.03
CA MET A 1 -9.25 30.78 -6.70
C MET A 1 -8.73 30.77 -5.27
N VAL A 2 -9.54 30.31 -4.32
CA VAL A 2 -9.14 30.23 -2.90
C VAL A 2 -8.24 29.00 -2.75
N ARG A 3 -6.94 29.21 -2.51
CA ARG A 3 -6.03 28.13 -2.12
C ARG A 3 -6.36 27.77 -0.68
N LYS A 4 -7.01 26.63 -0.44
CA LYS A 4 -7.07 26.07 0.92
C LYS A 4 -5.63 25.82 1.38
N ALA A 5 -5.26 26.38 2.53
CA ALA A 5 -3.88 26.39 3.04
C ALA A 5 -3.42 25.02 3.60
N LYS A 6 -4.34 24.06 3.76
CA LYS A 6 -4.06 22.73 4.28
C LYS A 6 -4.98 21.71 3.63
N VAL A 7 -4.42 20.56 3.25
CA VAL A 7 -5.19 19.37 2.87
C VAL A 7 -5.57 18.68 4.16
N GLU A 8 -6.87 18.54 4.40
CA GLU A 8 -7.42 17.79 5.52
C GLU A 8 -7.73 16.38 5.03
N PHE A 9 -7.26 15.38 5.78
CA PHE A 9 -7.47 13.97 5.47
C PHE A 9 -8.35 13.37 6.55
N ASP A 10 -9.38 12.62 6.16
CA ASP A 10 -10.23 11.93 7.14
C ASP A 10 -9.49 10.69 7.63
N GLU A 11 -9.22 10.64 8.93
CA GLU A 11 -8.46 9.57 9.58
C GLU A 11 -9.37 8.46 10.15
N GLN A 12 -10.67 8.76 10.30
CA GLN A 12 -11.62 7.87 10.97
C GLN A 12 -12.50 7.10 9.98
N PRO A 13 -12.90 5.85 10.31
CA PRO A 13 -13.90 5.12 9.56
C PRO A 13 -15.26 5.82 9.65
N PRO A 14 -16.12 5.69 8.61
CA PRO A 14 -17.46 6.26 8.65
C PRO A 14 -18.32 5.53 9.70
N ASP A 15 -19.02 6.32 10.54
CA ASP A 15 -19.79 5.81 11.68
C ASP A 15 -21.07 5.03 11.28
N ASN A 16 -21.49 5.11 10.01
CA ASN A 16 -22.81 4.64 9.54
C ASN A 16 -22.80 3.26 8.85
N PHE A 17 -21.73 2.47 8.95
CA PHE A 17 -21.65 1.14 8.31
C PHE A 17 -22.01 0.01 9.27
N ASP A 18 -23.16 -0.64 9.05
CA ASP A 18 -23.59 -1.84 9.78
C ASP A 18 -23.01 -3.14 9.18
N PRO A 19 -22.09 -3.86 9.87
CA PRO A 19 -21.48 -5.07 9.30
C PRO A 19 -22.46 -6.23 9.11
N LYS A 20 -23.61 -6.21 9.81
CA LYS A 20 -24.62 -7.28 9.75
C LYS A 20 -25.54 -7.17 8.53
N ASN A 21 -25.70 -5.97 7.97
CA ASN A 21 -26.48 -5.75 6.74
C ASN A 21 -25.72 -4.79 5.79
N PRO A 22 -24.72 -5.30 5.04
CA PRO A 22 -23.82 -4.47 4.24
C PRO A 22 -24.50 -3.74 3.07
N TYR A 23 -25.70 -4.14 2.68
CA TYR A 23 -26.44 -3.61 1.52
C TYR A 23 -27.66 -2.76 1.94
N GLY A 24 -27.82 -2.47 3.23
CA GLY A 24 -28.93 -1.64 3.73
C GLY A 24 -28.92 -0.24 3.12
N ASP A 25 -27.76 0.41 3.15
CA ASP A 25 -27.57 1.76 2.60
C ASP A 25 -26.45 1.79 1.56
N PRO A 26 -26.74 2.13 0.28
CA PRO A 26 -25.73 2.11 -0.78
C PRO A 26 -24.64 3.18 -0.57
N VAL A 27 -24.95 4.29 0.11
CA VAL A 27 -24.01 5.38 0.39
C VAL A 27 -22.98 4.96 1.43
N ALA A 28 -23.44 4.45 2.59
CA ALA A 28 -22.56 4.01 3.67
C ALA A 28 -21.61 2.88 3.23
N MET A 29 -22.10 1.99 2.35
CA MET A 29 -21.27 0.92 1.77
C MET A 29 -20.14 1.47 0.90
N LEU A 30 -20.39 2.51 0.10
CA LEU A 30 -19.37 3.12 -0.75
C LEU A 30 -18.33 3.89 0.06
N GLU A 31 -18.76 4.70 1.02
CA GLU A 31 -17.87 5.44 1.92
C GLU A 31 -16.94 4.49 2.70
N TYR A 32 -17.48 3.38 3.20
CA TYR A 32 -16.67 2.36 3.87
C TYR A 32 -15.66 1.69 2.93
N ARG A 33 -16.02 1.44 1.67
CA ARG A 33 -15.08 0.93 0.67
C ARG A 33 -13.96 1.92 0.38
N GLU A 34 -14.26 3.20 0.27
CA GLU A 34 -13.25 4.25 0.06
C GLU A 34 -12.26 4.30 1.23
N HIS A 35 -12.76 4.20 2.47
CA HIS A 35 -11.93 4.10 3.66
C HIS A 35 -11.02 2.86 3.63
N LEU A 36 -11.57 1.67 3.35
CA LEU A 36 -10.78 0.44 3.25
C LEU A 36 -9.70 0.50 2.16
N VAL A 37 -10.00 1.16 1.03
CA VAL A 37 -9.03 1.36 -0.04
C VAL A 37 -7.92 2.28 0.45
N ARG A 38 -8.24 3.38 1.15
CA ARG A 38 -7.27 4.31 1.76
C ARG A 38 -6.33 3.59 2.73
N GLU A 39 -6.85 2.75 3.62
CA GLU A 39 -6.03 1.95 4.54
C GLU A 39 -5.08 0.99 3.82
N LYS A 40 -5.54 0.34 2.75
CA LYS A 40 -4.69 -0.50 1.91
C LYS A 40 -3.58 0.30 1.24
N TRP A 41 -3.87 1.52 0.79
CA TRP A 41 -2.84 2.43 0.26
C TRP A 41 -1.81 2.80 1.32
N ILE A 42 -2.22 3.05 2.57
CA ILE A 42 -1.29 3.30 3.68
C ILE A 42 -0.36 2.08 3.89
N GLN A 43 -0.87 0.86 3.81
CA GLN A 43 -0.05 -0.36 3.87
C GLN A 43 0.93 -0.49 2.69
N ILE A 44 0.51 -0.08 1.48
CA ILE A 44 1.40 -0.02 0.30
C ILE A 44 2.52 1.00 0.51
N GLU A 45 2.19 2.21 0.95
CA GLU A 45 3.16 3.29 1.14
C GLU A 45 4.14 3.00 2.28
N THR A 46 3.67 2.39 3.37
CA THR A 46 4.57 1.93 4.45
C THR A 46 5.57 0.89 3.95
N ALA A 47 5.15 -0.07 3.12
CA ALA A 47 6.07 -1.02 2.48
C ALA A 47 7.07 -0.34 1.52
N LYS A 48 6.65 0.72 0.80
CA LYS A 48 7.57 1.52 -0.04
C LYS A 48 8.63 2.24 0.79
N ILE A 49 8.27 2.82 1.93
CA ILE A 49 9.21 3.47 2.85
C ILE A 49 10.27 2.47 3.33
N ILE A 50 9.87 1.25 3.72
CA ILE A 50 10.81 0.21 4.15
C ILE A 50 11.75 -0.17 2.99
N ARG A 51 11.22 -0.29 1.76
CA ARG A 51 12.03 -0.56 0.56
C ARG A 51 13.08 0.53 0.30
N GLU A 52 12.74 1.79 0.50
CA GLU A 52 13.69 2.91 0.35
C GLU A 52 14.77 2.89 1.42
N ARG A 53 14.41 2.63 2.68
CA ARG A 53 15.37 2.45 3.78
C ARG A 53 16.31 1.28 3.52
N LEU A 54 15.78 0.17 3.00
CA LEU A 54 16.58 -0.97 2.61
C LEU A 54 17.56 -0.59 1.50
N ARG A 55 17.10 0.06 0.41
CA ARG A 55 17.99 0.55 -0.65
C ARG A 55 19.10 1.47 -0.14
N TRP A 56 18.77 2.33 0.83
CA TRP A 56 19.74 3.20 1.49
C TRP A 56 20.77 2.42 2.32
N CYS A 57 20.33 1.42 3.08
CA CYS A 57 21.21 0.52 3.85
C CYS A 57 22.20 -0.22 2.95
N TYR A 58 21.73 -0.77 1.83
CA TYR A 58 22.59 -1.42 0.83
C TYR A 58 23.64 -0.47 0.24
N ARG A 59 23.28 0.81 0.05
CA ARG A 59 24.20 1.83 -0.48
C ARG A 59 25.30 2.21 0.52
N ILE A 60 24.99 2.24 1.82
CA ILE A 60 25.94 2.67 2.86
C ILE A 60 26.87 1.54 3.28
N GLU A 61 26.33 0.35 3.51
CA GLU A 61 27.10 -0.75 4.11
C GLU A 61 28.01 -1.47 3.10
N GLY A 62 27.71 -1.37 1.80
CA GLY A 62 28.47 -2.04 0.76
C GLY A 62 28.55 -3.54 1.05
N VAL A 63 29.77 -4.08 1.23
CA VAL A 63 30.01 -5.52 1.46
C VAL A 63 29.35 -6.05 2.75
N ASN A 64 29.11 -5.21 3.75
CA ASN A 64 28.54 -5.61 5.05
C ASN A 64 26.99 -5.69 5.07
N HIS A 65 26.33 -5.46 3.93
CA HIS A 65 24.86 -5.39 3.87
C HIS A 65 24.18 -6.69 4.34
N HIS A 66 24.84 -7.84 4.19
CA HIS A 66 24.28 -9.15 4.55
C HIS A 66 23.97 -9.28 6.04
N GLN A 67 24.82 -8.73 6.91
CA GLN A 67 24.64 -8.83 8.36
C GLN A 67 23.77 -7.70 8.88
N LYS A 68 24.02 -6.48 8.42
CA LYS A 68 23.39 -5.28 9.00
C LYS A 68 22.01 -4.97 8.41
N CYS A 69 21.77 -5.21 7.12
CA CYS A 69 20.48 -4.88 6.49
C CYS A 69 19.43 -6.01 6.60
N ARG A 70 19.77 -7.16 7.20
CA ARG A 70 18.88 -8.34 7.30
C ARG A 70 17.53 -8.02 7.97
N HIS A 71 17.56 -7.29 9.08
CA HIS A 71 16.34 -6.90 9.80
C HIS A 71 15.38 -6.06 8.96
N LEU A 72 15.90 -5.20 8.06
CA LEU A 72 15.07 -4.42 7.13
C LEU A 72 14.47 -5.29 6.04
N VAL A 73 15.19 -6.34 5.61
CA VAL A 73 14.67 -7.33 4.66
C VAL A 73 13.52 -8.10 5.30
N ASP A 74 13.68 -8.56 6.53
CA ASP A 74 12.65 -9.30 7.26
C ASP A 74 11.38 -8.43 7.45
N GLN A 75 11.54 -7.16 7.86
CA GLN A 75 10.42 -6.21 7.95
C GLN A 75 9.74 -5.96 6.60
N TYR A 76 10.51 -5.88 5.51
CA TYR A 76 9.95 -5.71 4.17
C TYR A 76 9.18 -6.96 3.72
N LEU A 77 9.71 -8.15 4.01
CA LEU A 77 9.06 -9.44 3.74
C LEU A 77 7.83 -9.70 4.62
N GLU A 78 7.70 -9.02 5.75
CA GLU A 78 6.51 -9.05 6.60
C GLU A 78 5.44 -8.03 6.15
N ALA A 79 5.86 -6.89 5.59
CA ALA A 79 4.95 -5.85 5.09
C ALA A 79 4.39 -6.14 3.68
N THR A 80 5.13 -6.88 2.85
CA THR A 80 4.73 -7.25 1.47
C THR A 80 3.71 -8.41 1.27
N PRO A 81 3.59 -9.43 2.12
CA PRO A 81 2.69 -10.56 1.91
C PRO A 81 1.23 -10.16 2.10
N ALA A 82 0.95 -9.14 2.90
CA ALA A 82 -0.36 -8.49 2.98
C ALA A 82 -0.83 -7.90 1.63
N LEU A 83 0.11 -7.56 0.75
CA LEU A 83 -0.14 -6.98 -0.57
C LEU A 83 -0.25 -8.06 -1.66
N LEU A 84 0.61 -9.07 -1.64
CA LEU A 84 0.70 -10.07 -2.72
C LEU A 84 -0.49 -11.04 -2.80
N LEU A 85 -1.15 -11.34 -1.66
CA LEU A 85 -2.34 -12.20 -1.66
C LEU A 85 -3.65 -11.47 -2.03
N ARG A 86 -3.67 -10.13 -2.07
CA ARG A 86 -4.84 -9.34 -2.50
C ARG A 86 -4.64 -8.60 -3.83
N LEU A 87 -3.41 -8.44 -4.33
CA LEU A 87 -3.09 -7.75 -5.59
C LEU A 87 -3.08 -8.66 -6.83
N ARG A 88 -3.22 -9.99 -6.73
CA ARG A 88 -3.29 -10.83 -7.95
C ARG A 88 -4.53 -10.53 -8.82
N VAL A 89 -5.49 -9.75 -8.31
CA VAL A 89 -6.62 -9.21 -9.07
C VAL A 89 -6.35 -7.81 -9.63
N LEU A 90 -5.35 -7.07 -9.12
CA LEU A 90 -5.00 -5.71 -9.56
C LEU A 90 -3.75 -5.65 -10.45
N LEU A 91 -2.93 -6.71 -10.50
CA LEU A 91 -1.76 -6.81 -11.39
C LEU A 91 -2.10 -7.05 -12.88
N PHE A 92 -3.38 -7.03 -13.26
CA PHE A 92 -3.79 -6.92 -14.67
C PHE A 92 -3.95 -5.46 -15.13
N LEU A 93 -3.80 -4.48 -14.23
CA LEU A 93 -3.82 -3.05 -14.52
C LEU A 93 -2.54 -2.40 -13.96
N ASP A 94 -1.39 -2.86 -14.45
CA ASP A 94 -0.12 -2.22 -14.12
C ASP A 94 0.05 -0.91 -14.90
N TRP A 95 0.56 0.10 -14.21
CA TRP A 95 0.58 1.53 -14.55
C TRP A 95 1.67 1.92 -15.56
N ARG A 96 2.08 0.99 -16.43
CA ARG A 96 2.94 1.19 -17.61
C ARG A 96 2.63 0.06 -18.59
N GLY A 97 1.87 0.38 -19.65
CA GLY A 97 1.48 -0.57 -20.68
C GLY A 97 2.64 -1.00 -21.59
N ASP A 98 3.66 -1.64 -21.04
CA ASP A 98 4.71 -2.31 -21.81
C ASP A 98 4.66 -3.81 -21.55
N LEU A 99 4.04 -4.53 -22.49
CA LEU A 99 4.17 -5.97 -22.66
C LEU A 99 5.66 -6.26 -22.97
N ILE A 100 6.44 -6.66 -21.98
CA ILE A 100 7.66 -7.41 -22.24
C ILE A 100 7.30 -8.88 -22.12
N LEU A 101 6.92 -9.46 -23.25
CA LEU A 101 6.92 -10.91 -23.43
C LEU A 101 8.34 -11.41 -23.16
N PRO A 102 8.52 -12.51 -22.40
CA PRO A 102 9.81 -13.17 -22.37
C PRO A 102 10.11 -13.66 -23.80
N SER A 103 11.14 -13.06 -24.42
CA SER A 103 11.76 -13.64 -25.61
C SER A 103 12.33 -15.00 -25.24
N ASN A 104 12.12 -15.99 -26.12
CA ASN A 104 12.71 -17.33 -26.10
C ASN A 104 14.15 -17.39 -25.61
#